data_AF-A0A9P8AN03-F1
#
_entry.id   AF-A0A9P8AN03-F1
#
_cell.length_a   1.000
_cell.length_b   1.000
_cell.length_c   1.000
_cell.angle_alpha   90.00
_cell.angle_beta   90.00
_cell.angle_gamma   90.00
#
_symmetry.space_group_name_H-M   'P 1'
#
loop_
_entity.id
_entity.type
_entity.pdbx_description
1 polymer ?
#
loop_
_entity_poly.entity_id
_entity_poly.type
_entity_poly.pdbx_seq_one_letter_code
_entity_poly.pdbx_strand_id
1 'polypeptide(L)'
;GLEFMHTKNTAHKDISINNLVMNHRHVIPKGYHFGDRISHDDVEWGLSTEIRCYVGPVDYYYIDFEFAECFPEGIDKDLVSGIVGQRVLEMKDSGNVSYNPFKADVYQLRIAMLDIFEVSPHCYYQGLVCNPNQ
;
A
#
# COMPACT_ATOMS: atom_id res chain seq x y z
N GLY A 1 1.86 -6.55 -9.78
CA GLY A 1 2.51 -5.23 -9.61
C GLY A 1 3.95 -5.38 -9.16
N LEU A 2 4.18 -5.77 -7.90
CA LEU A 2 5.52 -5.85 -7.34
C LEU A 2 6.48 -6.78 -8.10
N GLU A 3 6.04 -8.01 -8.39
CA GLU A 3 6.81 -8.97 -9.18
C GLU A 3 7.26 -8.37 -10.51
N PHE A 4 6.36 -7.69 -11.23
CA PHE A 4 6.71 -7.02 -12.49
C PHE A 4 7.81 -5.99 -12.30
N MET A 5 7.73 -5.11 -11.30
CA MET A 5 8.79 -4.13 -11.01
C MET A 5 10.12 -4.84 -10.72
N HIS A 6 10.10 -5.91 -9.92
CA HIS A 6 11.27 -6.69 -9.56
C HIS A 6 11.88 -7.40 -10.79
N THR A 7 11.07 -7.89 -11.73
CA THR A 7 11.57 -8.45 -13.01
C THR A 7 12.25 -7.43 -13.90
N LYS A 8 11.96 -6.14 -13.71
CA LYS A 8 12.63 -5.01 -14.37
C LYS A 8 13.77 -4.45 -13.54
N ASN A 9 14.23 -5.18 -12.52
CA ASN A 9 15.24 -4.76 -11.56
C ASN A 9 14.94 -3.39 -10.92
N THR A 10 13.66 -3.05 -10.73
CA THR A 10 13.24 -1.82 -10.06
C THR A 10 12.67 -2.16 -8.69
N ALA A 11 13.18 -1.49 -7.65
CA ALA A 11 12.60 -1.53 -6.30
C ALA A 11 11.86 -0.22 -6.03
N HIS A 12 10.72 -0.28 -5.35
CA HIS A 12 9.88 0.89 -5.07
C HIS A 12 10.39 1.69 -3.86
N LYS A 13 10.88 1.00 -2.83
CA LYS A 13 11.50 1.55 -1.61
C LYS A 13 10.61 2.47 -0.76
N ASP A 14 9.32 2.52 -1.02
CA ASP A 14 8.35 3.28 -0.21
C ASP A 14 6.93 2.70 -0.33
N ILE A 15 6.81 1.38 -0.24
CA ILE A 15 5.52 0.71 -0.27
C ILE A 15 4.83 0.95 1.08
N SER A 16 3.68 1.59 1.06
CA SER A 16 2.86 1.86 2.25
C SER A 16 1.38 1.87 1.88
N ILE A 17 0.49 1.88 2.87
CA ILE A 17 -0.96 2.03 2.62
C ILE A 17 -1.30 3.32 1.88
N ASN A 18 -0.48 4.38 2.02
CA ASN A 18 -0.69 5.65 1.33
C ASN A 18 -0.25 5.60 -0.14
N ASN A 19 0.68 4.70 -0.48
CA ASN A 19 1.22 4.53 -1.83
C ASN A 19 0.60 3.34 -2.58
N LEU A 20 -0.45 2.75 -2.00
CA LEU A 20 -1.30 1.74 -2.62
C LEU A 20 -2.71 2.32 -2.82
N VAL A 21 -3.03 2.67 -4.07
CA VAL A 21 -4.36 3.18 -4.41
C VAL A 21 -5.22 2.11 -5.05
N MET A 22 -6.51 2.16 -4.76
CA MET A 22 -7.50 1.18 -5.19
C MET A 22 -8.41 1.78 -6.27
N ASN A 23 -8.76 1.01 -7.30
CA ASN A 23 -9.84 1.38 -8.21
C ASN A 23 -11.17 1.39 -7.44
N HIS A 24 -11.67 2.58 -7.12
CA HIS A 24 -12.82 2.72 -6.27
C HIS A 24 -14.15 2.31 -6.93
N ARG A 25 -14.24 2.17 -8.26
CA ARG A 25 -15.53 2.09 -8.99
C ARG A 25 -16.47 0.99 -8.49
N HIS A 26 -15.94 -0.12 -7.98
CA HIS A 26 -16.74 -1.22 -7.46
C HIS A 26 -16.99 -1.10 -5.94
N VAL A 27 -16.03 -0.52 -5.21
CA VAL A 27 -16.07 -0.42 -3.73
C VAL A 27 -16.78 0.84 -3.26
N ILE A 28 -16.69 1.92 -4.04
CA ILE A 28 -17.30 3.23 -3.80
C ILE A 28 -17.84 3.73 -5.16
N PRO A 29 -18.98 3.19 -5.64
CA PRO A 29 -19.47 3.46 -6.99
C PRO A 29 -19.81 4.94 -7.24
N LYS A 30 -20.23 5.65 -6.20
CA LYS A 30 -20.52 7.08 -6.25
C LYS A 30 -19.27 7.98 -6.16
N GLY A 31 -18.09 7.41 -5.92
CA GLY A 31 -16.86 8.16 -5.72
C GLY A 31 -16.76 8.76 -4.31
N TYR A 32 -15.93 9.78 -4.15
CA TYR A 32 -15.78 10.51 -2.90
C TYR A 32 -15.38 11.96 -3.23
N HIS A 33 -15.71 12.89 -2.34
CA HIS A 33 -15.32 14.28 -2.51
C HIS A 33 -13.81 14.43 -2.29
N PHE A 34 -13.14 15.23 -3.12
CA PHE A 34 -11.68 15.39 -3.04
C PHE A 34 -11.24 16.14 -1.76
N GLY A 35 -12.10 17.04 -1.26
CA GLY A 35 -11.87 17.82 -0.03
C GLY A 35 -12.35 17.13 1.24
N ASP A 36 -13.29 16.19 1.13
CA ASP A 36 -13.83 15.43 2.25
C ASP A 36 -13.99 13.94 1.90
N ARG A 37 -13.07 13.14 2.45
CA ARG A 37 -12.94 11.71 2.13
C ARG A 37 -14.07 10.82 2.69
N ILE A 38 -14.96 11.40 3.48
CA ILE A 38 -16.10 10.69 4.09
C ILE A 38 -17.45 11.18 3.57
N SER A 39 -17.45 11.96 2.49
CA SER A 39 -18.63 12.45 1.79
C SER A 39 -18.55 12.16 0.28
N HIS A 40 -19.71 12.06 -0.35
CA HIS A 40 -19.82 12.00 -1.81
C HIS A 40 -19.80 13.40 -2.44
N ASP A 41 -20.24 14.42 -1.71
CA ASP A 41 -20.57 15.74 -2.26
C ASP A 41 -20.19 16.94 -1.37
N ASP A 42 -19.47 16.72 -0.27
CA ASP A 42 -19.09 17.73 0.75
C ASP A 42 -20.27 18.27 1.58
N VAL A 43 -21.46 17.66 1.45
CA VAL A 43 -22.69 18.11 2.11
C VAL A 43 -23.25 17.02 3.00
N GLU A 44 -23.42 15.82 2.46
CA GLU A 44 -23.93 14.66 3.20
C GLU A 44 -22.78 13.88 3.85
N TRP A 45 -22.92 13.61 5.14
CA TRP A 45 -21.95 12.80 5.89
C TRP A 45 -22.25 11.33 5.70
N GLY A 46 -21.23 10.57 5.24
CA GLY A 46 -21.33 9.13 5.08
C GLY A 46 -20.97 8.67 3.67
N LEU A 47 -19.93 7.83 3.60
CA LEU A 47 -19.56 7.16 2.37
C LEU A 47 -20.32 5.83 2.26
N SER A 48 -21.27 5.74 1.32
CA SER A 48 -21.78 4.45 0.87
C SER A 48 -20.66 3.63 0.21
N THR A 49 -20.28 2.53 0.86
CA THR A 49 -19.22 1.61 0.41
C THR A 49 -19.74 0.18 0.33
N GLU A 50 -19.14 -0.59 -0.57
CA GLU A 50 -19.35 -2.03 -0.69
C GLU A 50 -18.19 -2.80 -0.06
N ILE A 51 -18.47 -4.01 0.43
CA ILE A 51 -17.44 -4.85 1.01
C ILE A 51 -16.55 -5.39 -0.12
N ARG A 52 -15.23 -5.16 -0.02
CA ARG A 52 -14.24 -5.56 -1.04
C ARG A 52 -14.33 -7.03 -1.48
N CYS A 53 -14.68 -7.94 -0.57
CA CYS A 53 -14.88 -9.37 -0.88
C CYS A 53 -16.07 -9.65 -1.82
N TYR A 54 -17.08 -8.78 -1.85
CA TYR A 54 -18.32 -8.99 -2.62
C TYR A 54 -18.29 -8.40 -4.02
N VAL A 55 -17.46 -7.37 -4.23
CA VAL A 55 -17.39 -6.63 -5.50
C VAL A 55 -16.09 -6.86 -6.26
N GLY A 56 -15.38 -7.94 -5.90
CA GLY A 56 -14.10 -8.32 -6.50
C GLY A 56 -14.23 -8.81 -7.96
N PRO A 57 -13.12 -8.77 -8.72
CA PRO A 57 -11.79 -8.32 -8.32
C PRO A 57 -11.69 -6.78 -8.22
N VAL A 58 -10.86 -6.30 -7.29
CA VAL A 58 -10.56 -4.88 -7.10
C VAL A 58 -9.11 -4.62 -7.48
N ASP A 59 -8.87 -3.68 -8.39
CA ASP A 59 -7.52 -3.35 -8.83
C ASP A 59 -6.81 -2.44 -7.81
N TYR A 60 -5.53 -2.73 -7.58
CA TYR A 60 -4.63 -1.91 -6.78
C TYR A 60 -3.44 -1.46 -7.62
N TYR A 61 -2.99 -0.22 -7.41
CA TYR A 61 -1.90 0.40 -8.12
C TYR A 61 -0.87 0.93 -7.13
N TYR A 62 0.41 0.71 -7.44
CA TYR A 62 1.52 1.39 -6.79
C TYR A 62 1.61 2.80 -7.36
N ILE A 63 1.75 3.79 -6.48
CA ILE A 63 1.99 5.20 -6.84
C ILE A 63 3.21 5.72 -6.06
N ASP A 64 3.61 6.95 -6.36
CA ASP A 64 4.72 7.63 -5.67
C ASP A 64 6.06 6.89 -5.80
N PHE A 65 6.66 7.02 -6.99
CA PHE A 65 7.93 6.39 -7.34
C PHE A 65 9.14 7.27 -7.02
N GLU A 66 9.00 8.30 -6.17
CA GLU A 66 10.09 9.24 -5.88
C GLU A 66 11.33 8.53 -5.29
N PHE A 67 11.11 7.50 -4.47
CA PHE A 67 12.18 6.68 -3.89
C PHE A 67 12.56 5.46 -4.73
N ALA A 68 11.84 5.20 -5.82
CA ALA A 68 12.06 4.03 -6.64
C ALA A 68 13.42 4.08 -7.34
N GLU A 69 14.07 2.93 -7.44
CA GLU A 69 15.41 2.81 -7.99
C GLU A 69 15.51 1.61 -8.92
N CYS A 70 16.09 1.83 -10.09
CA CYS A 70 16.40 0.78 -11.05
C CYS A 70 17.85 0.35 -10.87
N PHE A 71 18.07 -0.96 -10.71
CA PHE A 71 19.38 -1.56 -10.48
C PHE A 71 19.86 -2.26 -11.76
N PRO A 72 20.85 -1.69 -12.47
CA PRO A 72 21.50 -2.36 -13.60
C PRO A 72 22.01 -3.77 -13.25
N GLU A 73 22.07 -4.63 -14.26
CA GLU A 73 22.70 -5.95 -14.12
C GLU A 73 24.15 -5.81 -13.65
N GLY A 74 24.53 -6.63 -12.66
CA GLY A 74 25.88 -6.62 -12.08
C GLY A 74 26.05 -5.78 -10.80
N ILE A 75 25.04 -5.02 -10.37
CA ILE A 75 25.03 -4.40 -9.04
C ILE A 75 24.64 -5.44 -7.99
N ASP A 76 25.44 -5.54 -6.92
CA ASP A 76 25.09 -6.34 -5.76
C ASP A 76 23.86 -5.73 -5.06
N LYS A 77 22.77 -6.48 -5.09
CA LYS A 77 21.47 -6.06 -4.58
C LYS A 77 21.46 -5.98 -3.05
N ASP A 78 22.46 -6.52 -2.34
CA ASP A 78 22.54 -6.48 -0.88
C ASP A 78 23.34 -5.26 -0.35
N LEU A 79 23.89 -4.41 -1.23
CA LEU A 79 24.81 -3.31 -0.87
C LEU A 79 24.21 -1.90 -0.96
N VAL A 80 22.89 -1.75 -1.06
CA VAL A 80 22.28 -0.43 -1.13
C VAL A 80 22.28 0.23 0.25
N SER A 81 22.85 1.41 0.35
CA SER A 81 22.74 2.31 1.50
C SER A 81 21.99 3.57 1.09
N GLY A 82 21.26 4.18 2.02
CA GLY A 82 20.52 5.42 1.75
C GLY A 82 19.09 5.43 2.25
N ILE A 83 18.35 6.44 1.81
CA ILE A 83 16.99 6.73 2.29
C ILE A 83 16.00 5.74 1.68
N VAL A 84 15.17 5.17 2.53
CA VAL A 84 13.95 4.44 2.20
C VAL A 84 12.81 5.24 2.77
N GLY A 85 11.74 5.42 1.99
CA GLY A 85 10.62 6.29 2.40
C GLY A 85 9.93 5.76 3.66
N GLN A 86 9.83 4.43 3.81
CA GLN A 86 9.45 3.76 5.06
C GLN A 86 10.62 3.01 5.71
N ARG A 87 10.83 3.21 7.01
CA ARG A 87 11.89 2.49 7.74
C ARG A 87 11.57 0.99 7.83
N VAL A 88 12.30 0.18 7.10
CA VAL A 88 12.35 -1.28 7.29
C VAL A 88 13.06 -1.56 8.63
N LEU A 89 12.66 -2.62 9.34
CA LEU A 89 13.24 -2.95 10.65
C LEU A 89 14.77 -3.10 10.59
N GLU A 90 15.29 -3.69 9.51
CA GLU A 90 16.73 -3.85 9.24
C GLU A 90 17.47 -2.50 9.12
N MET A 91 16.75 -1.41 8.82
CA MET A 91 17.27 -0.05 8.72
C MET A 91 16.93 0.82 9.94
N LYS A 92 16.23 0.27 10.93
CA LYS A 92 15.69 1.04 12.06
C LYS A 92 16.79 1.60 12.97
N ASP A 93 17.93 0.90 13.04
CA ASP A 93 18.98 1.16 14.03
C ASP A 93 20.28 1.77 13.48
N SER A 94 20.49 1.85 12.16
CA SER A 94 21.59 2.65 11.61
C SER A 94 21.35 3.07 10.16
N GLY A 95 21.55 4.35 9.85
CA GLY A 95 21.48 4.89 8.48
C GLY A 95 22.55 4.36 7.52
N ASN A 96 23.42 3.46 7.99
CA ASN A 96 24.56 2.89 7.26
C ASN A 96 24.45 1.36 7.08
N VAL A 97 23.31 0.72 7.41
CA VAL A 97 23.13 -0.71 7.12
C VAL A 97 22.83 -0.87 5.63
N SER A 98 23.65 -1.68 4.95
CA SER A 98 23.34 -2.14 3.60
C SER A 98 22.18 -3.13 3.64
N TYR A 99 21.20 -2.97 2.76
CA TYR A 99 20.02 -3.84 2.71
C TYR A 99 19.67 -4.20 1.28
N ASN A 100 18.87 -5.24 1.14
CA ASN A 100 18.32 -5.64 -0.15
C ASN A 100 17.01 -4.88 -0.44
N PRO A 101 16.95 -4.01 -1.45
CA PRO A 101 15.79 -3.15 -1.68
C PRO A 101 14.58 -3.97 -2.18
N PHE A 102 14.81 -5.10 -2.83
CA PHE A 102 13.74 -6.01 -3.27
C PHE A 102 13.12 -6.77 -2.09
N LYS A 103 13.94 -7.21 -1.11
CA LYS A 103 13.43 -7.80 0.12
C LYS A 103 12.73 -6.76 1.00
N ALA A 104 13.26 -5.54 1.04
CA ALA A 104 12.64 -4.41 1.72
C ALA A 104 11.23 -4.13 1.18
N ASP A 105 11.05 -4.10 -0.14
CA ASP A 105 9.73 -3.94 -0.76
C ASP A 105 8.73 -5.01 -0.31
N VAL A 106 9.14 -6.29 -0.27
CA VAL A 106 8.28 -7.40 0.17
C VAL A 106 7.88 -7.23 1.64
N TYR A 107 8.84 -6.82 2.49
CA TYR A 107 8.56 -6.53 3.89
C TYR A 107 7.57 -5.38 4.04
N GLN A 108 7.79 -4.27 3.33
CA GLN A 108 6.92 -3.10 3.35
C GLN A 108 5.51 -3.43 2.86
N LEU A 109 5.38 -4.25 1.80
CA LEU A 109 4.09 -4.75 1.33
C LEU A 109 3.36 -5.55 2.43
N ARG A 110 4.08 -6.40 3.18
CA ARG A 110 3.49 -7.11 4.32
C ARG A 110 2.95 -6.14 5.36
N ILE A 111 3.72 -5.10 5.72
CA ILE A 111 3.27 -4.09 6.70
C ILE A 111 2.04 -3.35 6.18
N ALA A 112 2.05 -2.89 4.93
CA ALA A 112 0.90 -2.22 4.33
C ALA A 112 -0.36 -3.11 4.32
N MET A 113 -0.21 -4.42 4.09
CA MET A 113 -1.33 -5.36 4.18
C MET A 113 -1.85 -5.47 5.62
N LEU A 114 -0.97 -5.51 6.63
CA LEU A 114 -1.40 -5.47 8.03
C LEU A 114 -2.14 -4.18 8.35
N ASP A 115 -1.68 -3.02 7.89
CA ASP A 115 -2.39 -1.75 8.10
C ASP A 115 -3.80 -1.74 7.46
N ILE A 116 -3.98 -2.47 6.35
CA ILE A 116 -5.27 -2.62 5.67
C ILE A 116 -6.21 -3.58 6.41
N PHE A 117 -5.66 -4.65 7.03
CA PHE A 117 -6.43 -5.75 7.61
C PHE A 117 -6.50 -5.76 9.14
N GLU A 118 -5.61 -5.06 9.85
CA GLU A 118 -5.71 -4.82 11.28
C GLU A 118 -6.82 -3.79 11.52
N VAL A 119 -8.01 -4.35 11.73
CA VAL A 119 -9.20 -3.63 12.16
C VAL A 119 -8.88 -2.91 13.46
N SER A 120 -8.77 -1.58 13.41
CA SER A 120 -8.93 -0.77 14.63
C SER A 120 -10.24 -1.22 15.30
N PRO A 121 -10.28 -1.50 16.62
CA PRO A 121 -11.52 -1.88 17.31
C PRO A 121 -12.69 -0.90 17.12
N HIS A 122 -12.43 0.31 16.60
CA HIS A 122 -13.44 1.29 16.21
C HIS A 122 -14.04 1.09 14.81
N CYS A 123 -13.46 0.25 13.96
CA CYS A 123 -13.90 -0.03 12.58
C CYS A 123 -15.01 -1.09 12.48
N TYR A 124 -15.57 -1.56 13.60
CA TYR A 124 -16.80 -2.38 13.58
C TYR A 124 -18.01 -1.66 12.96
N TYR A 125 -17.93 -0.33 12.76
CA TYR A 125 -19.00 0.47 12.16
C TYR A 125 -18.86 0.75 10.66
N GLN A 126 -17.79 0.32 9.99
CA GLN A 126 -17.52 0.70 8.58
C GLN A 126 -17.47 -0.47 7.57
N GLY A 127 -17.94 -1.67 7.94
CA GLY A 127 -18.21 -2.74 6.96
C GLY A 127 -16.99 -3.29 6.20
N LEU A 128 -15.77 -3.09 6.70
CA LEU A 128 -14.55 -3.39 5.95
C LEU A 128 -14.11 -4.87 5.97
N VAL A 129 -14.81 -5.77 6.68
CA VAL A 129 -14.44 -7.20 6.74
C VAL A 129 -15.69 -8.09 6.71
N CYS A 130 -15.69 -9.09 5.81
CA CYS A 130 -16.66 -10.18 5.78
C CYS A 130 -16.63 -10.95 7.13
N ASN A 131 -17.76 -11.03 7.83
CA ASN A 131 -17.91 -11.91 9.00
C ASN A 131 -17.92 -13.37 8.51
N PRO A 132 -17.03 -14.26 8.98
CA PRO A 132 -16.98 -15.65 8.54
C PRO A 132 -18.19 -16.50 8.99
N ASN A 133 -19.14 -15.92 9.74
CA ASN A 133 -20.34 -16.61 10.22
C ASN A 133 -21.66 -16.12 9.56
N GLN A 134 -21.60 -15.57 8.34
CA GLN A 134 -22.76 -15.54 7.43
C GLN A 134 -22.79 -16.80 6.58
#